data_AF-A0A852UY13-F1
#
_entry.id   AF-A0A852UY13-F1
#
_cell.length_a   1.000
_cell.length_b   1.000
_cell.length_c   1.000
_cell.angle_alpha   90.00
_cell.angle_beta   90.00
_cell.angle_gamma   90.00
#
_symmetry.space_group_name_H-M   'P 1'
#
loop_
_entity.id
_entity.type
_entity.pdbx_description
1 polymer ?
#
loop_
_entity_poly.entity_id
_entity_poly.type
_entity_poly.pdbx_seq_one_letter_code
_entity_poly.pdbx_strand_id
1 'polypeptide(L)'
;MGRKAVIDQRELRRLVAEGLSNAELASRFGVSESGILQAKRAAGLSKPMLDHSRAIPWKLDRAHSQSGPATNLRNLSSAAQGRAIPAEKLNTALRWADRLVSGGLDIAYEPGRGFAEVPAVPGRSLVEGLLAEVRAALEKP
;
A
#
# COMPACT_ATOMS: atom_id res chain seq x y z
N MET A 1 -24.25 -18.94 22.71
CA MET A 1 -23.96 -17.50 22.59
C MET A 1 -22.69 -17.20 23.37
N GLY A 2 -21.57 -16.96 22.68
CA GLY A 2 -20.26 -16.77 23.32
C GLY A 2 -20.07 -15.35 23.86
N ARG A 3 -19.64 -15.23 25.11
CA ARG A 3 -19.34 -13.97 25.80
C ARG A 3 -18.30 -13.21 24.97
N LYS A 4 -18.61 -11.99 24.50
CA LYS A 4 -17.66 -11.11 23.80
C LYS A 4 -16.48 -10.87 24.74
N ALA A 5 -15.30 -11.42 24.45
CA ALA A 5 -14.09 -11.07 25.17
C ALA A 5 -13.87 -9.56 25.01
N VAL A 6 -13.99 -8.81 26.11
CA VAL A 6 -13.78 -7.37 26.11
C VAL A 6 -12.28 -7.13 26.12
N ILE A 7 -11.75 -6.64 25.01
CA ILE A 7 -10.35 -6.24 24.91
C ILE A 7 -10.16 -4.98 25.74
N ASP A 8 -9.31 -5.04 26.76
CA ASP A 8 -8.90 -3.86 27.52
C ASP A 8 -8.11 -2.92 26.60
N GLN A 9 -8.68 -1.75 26.34
CA GLN A 9 -8.12 -0.74 25.45
C GLN A 9 -6.83 -0.12 25.99
N ARG A 10 -6.65 -0.01 27.31
CA ARG A 10 -5.42 0.53 27.89
C ARG A 10 -4.28 -0.45 27.70
N GLU A 11 -4.53 -1.73 27.97
CA GLU A 11 -3.53 -2.78 27.76
C GLU A 11 -3.22 -2.95 26.27
N LEU A 12 -4.23 -2.92 25.40
CA LEU A 12 -4.00 -2.96 23.95
C LEU A 12 -3.06 -1.85 23.47
N ARG A 13 -3.23 -0.61 23.95
CA ARG A 13 -2.32 0.51 23.61
C ARG A 13 -0.89 0.24 24.04
N ARG A 14 -0.70 -0.22 25.29
CA ARG A 14 0.62 -0.52 25.84
C ARG A 14 1.33 -1.57 25.00
N LEU A 15 0.64 -2.66 24.68
CA LEU A 15 1.21 -3.77 23.91
C LEU A 15 1.50 -3.43 22.45
N VAL A 16 0.66 -2.58 21.83
CA VAL A 16 0.95 -2.05 20.50
C VAL A 16 2.19 -1.14 20.53
N ALA A 17 2.37 -0.34 21.58
CA ALA A 17 3.55 0.50 21.75
C ALA A 17 4.83 -0.33 21.99
N GLU A 18 4.70 -1.50 22.62
CA GLU A 18 5.77 -2.49 22.79
C GLU A 18 6.08 -3.27 21.50
N GLY A 19 5.35 -3.03 20.42
CA GLY A 19 5.63 -3.59 19.10
C GLY A 19 5.05 -4.98 18.84
N LEU A 20 4.14 -5.48 19.71
CA LEU A 20 3.52 -6.78 19.50
C LEU A 20 2.74 -6.82 18.17
N SER A 21 2.89 -7.94 17.47
CA SER A 21 2.15 -8.27 16.26
C SER A 21 0.67 -8.55 16.57
N ASN A 22 -0.17 -8.47 15.54
CA ASN A 22 -1.61 -8.76 15.72
C ASN A 22 -1.86 -10.22 16.15
N ALA A 23 -1.00 -11.17 15.73
CA ALA A 23 -1.08 -12.57 16.12
C ALA A 23 -0.77 -12.77 17.61
N GLU A 24 0.28 -12.11 18.13
CA GLU A 24 0.62 -12.15 19.56
C GLU A 24 -0.49 -11.51 20.41
N LEU A 25 -1.02 -10.38 19.97
CA LEU A 25 -2.16 -9.72 20.62
C LEU A 25 -3.39 -10.64 20.61
N ALA A 26 -3.69 -11.29 19.48
CA ALA A 26 -4.84 -12.19 19.34
C ALA A 26 -4.76 -13.37 20.31
N SER A 27 -3.60 -14.01 20.38
CA SER A 27 -3.32 -15.09 21.34
C SER A 27 -3.51 -14.61 22.78
N ARG A 28 -2.97 -13.44 23.12
CA ARG A 28 -3.00 -12.90 24.48
C ARG A 28 -4.38 -12.47 24.95
N PHE A 29 -5.21 -11.91 24.06
CA PHE A 29 -6.57 -11.50 24.37
C PHE A 29 -7.62 -12.61 24.14
N GLY A 30 -7.22 -13.78 23.63
CA GLY A 30 -8.12 -14.89 23.34
C GLY A 30 -9.15 -14.56 22.24
N VAL A 31 -8.75 -13.77 21.24
CA VAL A 31 -9.60 -13.32 20.12
C VAL A 31 -8.92 -13.62 18.78
N SER A 32 -9.64 -13.44 17.67
CA SER A 32 -9.03 -13.51 16.34
C SER A 32 -8.20 -12.26 16.03
N GLU A 33 -7.25 -12.37 15.09
CA GLU A 33 -6.51 -11.22 14.56
C GLU A 33 -7.44 -10.14 13.98
N SER A 34 -8.54 -10.56 13.36
CA SER A 34 -9.56 -9.62 12.87
C SER A 34 -10.22 -8.82 14.00
N GLY A 35 -10.42 -9.45 15.18
CA GLY A 35 -10.90 -8.78 16.39
C GLY A 35 -9.90 -7.75 16.93
N ILE A 36 -8.60 -8.07 16.92
CA ILE A 36 -7.53 -7.12 17.27
C ILE A 36 -7.50 -5.94 16.29
N LEU A 37 -7.61 -6.19 14.99
CA LEU A 37 -7.66 -5.12 13.98
C LEU A 37 -8.86 -4.18 14.21
N GLN A 38 -10.04 -4.73 14.52
CA GLN A 38 -11.23 -3.93 14.85
C GLN A 38 -11.02 -3.12 16.14
N ALA A 39 -10.44 -3.72 17.18
CA ALA A 39 -10.15 -3.04 18.43
C ALA A 39 -9.13 -1.91 18.25
N LYS A 40 -8.05 -2.13 17.48
CA LYS A 40 -7.06 -1.10 17.14
C LYS A 40 -7.70 0.05 16.37
N ARG A 41 -8.61 -0.22 15.42
CA ARG A 41 -9.37 0.83 14.71
C ARG A 41 -10.23 1.64 15.66
N ALA A 42 -11.03 0.98 16.50
CA ALA A 42 -11.89 1.64 17.48
C ALA A 42 -11.08 2.48 18.49
N ALA A 43 -9.85 2.08 18.77
CA ALA A 43 -8.94 2.77 19.68
C ALA A 43 -8.10 3.89 19.04
N GLY A 44 -8.23 4.13 17.72
CA GLY A 44 -7.39 5.07 16.99
C GLY A 44 -5.92 4.63 16.82
N LEU A 45 -5.64 3.33 17.02
CA LEU A 45 -4.30 2.75 16.93
C LEU A 45 -3.96 2.19 15.55
N SER A 46 -4.92 2.22 14.63
CA SER A 46 -4.66 1.88 13.23
C SER A 46 -4.07 3.07 12.51
N LYS A 47 -2.91 2.86 11.87
CA LYS A 47 -2.36 3.87 10.95
C LYS A 47 -3.36 4.12 9.82
N PRO A 48 -3.59 5.38 9.43
CA PRO A 48 -4.40 5.68 8.25
C PRO A 48 -3.87 4.91 7.05
N MET A 49 -4.77 4.32 6.26
CA MET A 49 -4.38 3.75 4.98
C MET A 49 -3.97 4.90 4.06
N LEU A 50 -2.86 4.74 3.35
CA LEU A 50 -2.48 5.69 2.31
C LEU A 50 -3.53 5.64 1.20
N ASP A 51 -3.86 6.81 0.66
CA ASP A 51 -4.65 6.87 -0.55
C ASP A 51 -3.72 6.63 -1.75
N HIS A 52 -4.08 5.65 -2.56
CA HIS A 52 -3.36 5.30 -3.78
C HIS A 52 -4.20 5.59 -5.04
N SER A 53 -5.35 6.25 -4.90
CA SER A 53 -6.27 6.55 -6.00
C SER A 53 -5.60 7.29 -7.16
N ARG A 54 -4.65 8.21 -6.88
CA ARG A 54 -3.90 8.92 -7.92
C ARG A 54 -2.93 8.03 -8.70
N ALA A 55 -2.36 7.00 -8.06
CA ALA A 55 -1.43 6.06 -8.70
C ALA A 55 -2.15 4.85 -9.32
N ILE A 56 -3.36 4.55 -8.86
CA ILE A 56 -4.22 3.48 -9.38
C ILE A 56 -5.61 4.09 -9.56
N PRO A 57 -5.85 4.84 -10.66
CA PRO A 57 -7.11 5.52 -10.89
C PRO A 57 -8.26 4.55 -11.25
N TRP A 58 -7.95 3.28 -11.47
CA TRP A 58 -8.91 2.27 -11.85
C TRP A 58 -9.44 1.49 -10.64
N LYS A 59 -10.71 1.08 -10.74
CA LYS A 59 -11.26 0.04 -9.87
C LYS A 59 -10.73 -1.32 -10.31
N LEU A 60 -9.76 -1.85 -9.57
CA LEU A 60 -9.14 -3.14 -9.90
C LEU A 60 -10.03 -4.31 -9.53
N ASP A 61 -10.04 -5.33 -10.40
CA ASP A 61 -10.59 -6.63 -10.07
C ASP A 61 -9.72 -7.28 -8.99
N ARG A 62 -10.37 -8.07 -8.13
CA ARG A 62 -9.68 -8.73 -7.02
C ARG A 62 -8.50 -9.58 -7.49
N ALA A 63 -8.64 -10.26 -8.62
CA ALA A 63 -7.60 -11.08 -9.24
C ALA A 63 -6.36 -10.26 -9.65
N HIS A 64 -6.53 -8.99 -10.03
CA HIS A 64 -5.45 -8.11 -10.46
C HIS A 64 -4.92 -7.21 -9.34
N SER A 65 -5.58 -7.19 -8.17
CA SER A 65 -5.25 -6.30 -7.07
C SER A 65 -3.83 -6.50 -6.51
N GLN A 66 -3.26 -7.70 -6.66
CA GLN A 66 -1.90 -8.08 -6.22
C GLN A 66 -0.96 -8.38 -7.40
N SER A 67 -1.29 -7.94 -8.62
CA SER A 67 -0.40 -8.10 -9.78
C SER A 67 0.89 -7.28 -9.60
N GLY A 68 1.91 -7.59 -10.41
CA GLY A 68 3.17 -6.84 -10.45
C GLY A 68 2.95 -5.33 -10.63
N PRO A 69 2.24 -4.89 -11.70
CA PRO A 69 1.94 -3.47 -11.91
C PRO A 69 1.19 -2.81 -10.75
N ALA A 70 0.15 -3.46 -10.21
CA ALA A 70 -0.60 -2.91 -9.08
C ALA A 70 0.29 -2.74 -7.83
N THR A 71 1.17 -3.70 -7.57
CA THR A 71 2.11 -3.66 -6.44
C THR A 71 3.16 -2.57 -6.63
N ASN A 72 3.72 -2.45 -7.83
CA ASN A 72 4.71 -1.41 -8.15
C ASN A 72 4.11 -0.01 -8.03
N LEU A 73 2.90 0.22 -8.57
CA LEU A 73 2.20 1.50 -8.44
C LEU A 73 1.96 1.89 -6.97
N ARG A 74 1.57 0.94 -6.10
CA ARG A 74 1.43 1.22 -4.66
C ARG A 74 2.75 1.52 -3.96
N ASN A 75 3.82 0.81 -4.32
CA ASN A 75 5.14 1.07 -3.75
C ASN A 75 5.64 2.46 -4.14
N LEU A 76 5.53 2.83 -5.41
CA LEU A 76 5.86 4.18 -5.89
C LEU A 76 4.99 5.24 -5.21
N SER A 77 3.67 5.04 -5.16
CA SER A 77 2.76 5.95 -4.46
C SER A 77 3.08 6.11 -2.98
N SER A 78 3.49 5.03 -2.31
CA SER A 78 3.93 5.09 -0.92
C SER A 78 5.20 5.94 -0.77
N ALA A 79 6.18 5.72 -1.63
CA ALA A 79 7.43 6.48 -1.62
C ALA A 79 7.21 7.96 -1.96
N ALA A 80 6.38 8.28 -2.95
CA ALA A 80 5.99 9.65 -3.31
C ALA A 80 5.32 10.40 -2.14
N GLN A 81 4.61 9.67 -1.28
CA GLN A 81 3.98 10.20 -0.07
C GLN A 81 4.93 10.23 1.15
N GLY A 82 6.24 9.99 0.96
CA GLY A 82 7.24 10.02 2.01
C GLY A 82 7.21 8.81 2.95
N ARG A 83 6.53 7.73 2.57
CA ARG A 83 6.47 6.51 3.40
C ARG A 83 7.74 5.70 3.22
N ALA A 84 8.39 5.37 4.33
CA ALA A 84 9.46 4.37 4.34
C ALA A 84 8.93 2.99 3.91
N ILE A 85 9.50 2.44 2.85
CA ILE A 85 9.25 1.10 2.34
C ILE A 85 10.57 0.33 2.22
N PRO A 86 10.57 -1.01 2.28
CA PRO A 86 11.79 -1.81 2.10
C PRO A 86 12.49 -1.49 0.77
N ALA A 87 13.81 -1.30 0.81
CA ALA A 87 14.61 -0.86 -0.33
C ALA A 87 14.44 -1.77 -1.57
N GLU A 88 14.37 -3.09 -1.38
CA GLU A 88 14.17 -4.04 -2.48
C GLU A 88 12.85 -3.83 -3.24
N LYS A 89 11.77 -3.50 -2.50
CA LYS A 89 10.45 -3.22 -3.09
C LYS A 89 10.47 -1.90 -3.85
N LEU A 90 11.11 -0.87 -3.30
CA LEU A 90 11.28 0.42 -3.96
C LEU A 90 12.11 0.26 -5.24
N ASN A 91 13.28 -0.39 -5.16
CA ASN A 91 14.18 -0.58 -6.29
C ASN A 91 13.53 -1.38 -7.43
N THR A 92 12.71 -2.38 -7.10
CA THR A 92 11.95 -3.13 -8.11
C THR A 92 10.92 -2.25 -8.80
N ALA A 93 10.18 -1.44 -8.04
CA ALA A 93 9.18 -0.55 -8.60
C ALA A 93 9.80 0.60 -9.43
N LEU A 94 10.93 1.16 -8.99
CA LEU A 94 11.69 2.17 -9.72
C LEU A 94 12.20 1.62 -11.05
N ARG A 95 12.89 0.46 -11.04
CA ARG A 95 13.39 -0.17 -12.29
C ARG A 95 12.27 -0.46 -13.29
N TRP A 96 11.11 -0.90 -12.80
CA TRP A 96 9.95 -1.13 -13.64
C TRP A 96 9.44 0.18 -14.27
N ALA A 97 9.31 1.25 -13.47
CA ALA A 97 8.85 2.55 -13.95
C ALA A 97 9.86 3.18 -14.93
N ASP A 98 11.15 3.17 -14.60
CA ASP A 98 12.22 3.68 -15.46
C ASP A 98 12.21 2.98 -16.82
N ARG A 99 12.07 1.64 -16.86
CA ARG A 99 11.97 0.89 -18.12
C ARG A 99 10.80 1.35 -18.98
N LEU A 100 9.62 1.58 -18.38
CA LEU A 100 8.45 2.06 -19.13
C LEU A 100 8.72 3.45 -19.70
N VAL A 101 9.16 4.39 -18.88
CA VAL A 101 9.41 5.78 -19.29
C VAL A 101 10.50 5.85 -20.36
N SER A 102 11.63 5.16 -20.17
CA SER A 102 12.71 5.10 -21.17
C SER A 102 12.29 4.42 -22.47
N GLY A 103 11.30 3.53 -22.42
CA GLY A 103 10.71 2.89 -23.60
C GLY A 103 9.60 3.70 -24.28
N GLY A 104 9.25 4.89 -23.76
CA GLY A 104 8.10 5.66 -24.26
C GLY A 104 6.77 4.95 -24.00
N LEU A 105 6.68 4.19 -22.92
CA LEU A 105 5.51 3.41 -22.51
C LEU A 105 4.89 3.97 -21.22
N ASP A 106 3.61 3.68 -21.05
CA ASP A 106 2.82 3.88 -19.85
C ASP A 106 2.02 2.60 -19.55
N ILE A 107 1.16 2.64 -18.53
CA ILE A 107 0.32 1.52 -18.11
C ILE A 107 -1.16 1.85 -18.25
N ALA A 108 -1.91 0.93 -18.84
CA ALA A 108 -3.37 0.94 -18.85
C ALA A 108 -3.92 -0.25 -18.06
N TYR A 109 -5.19 -0.14 -17.66
CA TYR A 109 -5.92 -1.22 -17.01
C TYR A 109 -7.31 -1.37 -17.63
N GLU A 110 -7.69 -2.61 -17.89
CA GLU A 110 -9.02 -2.99 -18.35
C GLU A 110 -9.58 -4.09 -17.44
N PRO A 111 -10.80 -3.94 -16.87
CA PRO A 111 -11.44 -5.01 -16.12
C PRO A 111 -11.54 -6.31 -16.94
N GLY A 112 -11.33 -7.46 -16.31
CA GLY A 112 -11.30 -8.77 -16.97
C GLY A 112 -10.03 -9.10 -17.77
N ARG A 113 -9.29 -8.09 -18.26
CA ARG A 113 -8.03 -8.29 -19.01
C ARG A 113 -6.78 -8.02 -18.18
N GLY A 114 -6.87 -7.08 -17.23
CA GLY A 114 -5.75 -6.70 -16.36
C GLY A 114 -4.94 -5.52 -16.90
N PHE A 115 -3.69 -5.46 -16.49
CA PHE A 115 -2.77 -4.38 -16.85
C PHE A 115 -2.08 -4.66 -18.18
N ALA A 116 -1.89 -3.61 -18.98
CA ALA A 116 -1.15 -3.67 -20.24
C ALA A 116 -0.24 -2.45 -20.39
N GLU A 117 0.92 -2.66 -20.98
CA GLU A 117 1.82 -1.58 -21.40
C GLU A 117 1.26 -0.95 -22.67
N VAL A 118 1.20 0.37 -22.70
CA VAL A 118 0.67 1.15 -23.82
C VAL A 118 1.64 2.25 -24.19
N PRO A 119 1.63 2.78 -25.43
CA PRO A 119 2.41 3.96 -25.76
C PRO A 119 2.08 5.13 -24.82
N ALA A 120 3.10 5.76 -24.28
CA ALA A 120 2.93 6.93 -23.43
C ALA A 120 2.41 8.11 -24.26
N VAL A 121 1.48 8.86 -23.68
CA VAL A 121 1.06 10.15 -24.23
C VAL A 121 1.84 11.24 -23.48
N PRO A 122 2.66 12.06 -24.16
CA PRO A 122 3.45 13.11 -23.52
C PRO A 122 2.60 14.02 -22.63
N GLY A 123 3.06 14.27 -21.40
CA GLY A 123 2.36 15.11 -20.42
C GLY A 123 1.09 14.48 -19.82
N ARG A 124 0.77 13.24 -20.17
CA ARG A 124 -0.39 12.48 -19.62
C ARG A 124 -0.01 11.11 -19.09
N SER A 125 1.27 10.75 -19.11
CA SER A 125 1.75 9.46 -18.65
C SER A 125 1.63 9.35 -17.13
N LEU A 126 0.90 8.33 -16.66
CA LEU A 126 0.71 8.07 -15.24
C LEU A 126 2.04 7.68 -14.59
N VAL A 127 2.77 6.75 -15.20
CA VAL A 127 4.03 6.24 -14.65
C VAL A 127 5.10 7.33 -14.64
N GLU A 128 5.18 8.15 -15.68
CA GLU A 128 6.12 9.28 -15.75
C GLU A 128 5.87 10.28 -14.61
N GLY A 129 4.62 10.72 -14.44
CA GLY A 129 4.25 11.66 -13.38
C GLY A 129 4.54 11.09 -11.99
N LEU A 130 4.19 9.83 -11.75
CA LEU A 130 4.43 9.19 -10.47
C LEU A 130 5.93 9.02 -10.18
N LEU A 131 6.74 8.66 -11.17
CA LEU A 131 8.19 8.53 -11.02
C LEU A 131 8.84 9.88 -10.68
N ALA A 132 8.38 10.97 -11.29
CA ALA A 132 8.84 12.32 -10.95
C ALA A 132 8.49 12.69 -9.50
N GLU A 133 7.28 12.38 -9.04
CA GLU A 133 6.87 12.60 -7.64
C GLU A 133 7.73 11.80 -6.65
N VAL A 134 8.05 10.54 -6.97
CA VAL A 134 8.94 9.71 -6.13
C VAL A 134 10.34 10.32 -6.02
N ARG A 135 10.93 10.71 -7.15
CA ARG A 135 12.28 11.32 -7.17
C ARG A 135 12.30 12.60 -6.33
N ALA A 136 11.32 13.49 -6.51
CA ALA A 136 11.19 14.70 -5.72
C ALA A 136 10.99 14.44 -4.21
N ALA A 137 10.37 13.31 -3.84
CA ALA A 137 10.23 12.91 -2.44
C ALA A 137 11.53 12.37 -1.83
N LEU A 138 12.35 11.66 -2.62
CA LEU A 138 13.64 11.12 -2.19
C LEU A 138 14.74 12.19 -2.06
N GLU A 139 14.61 13.30 -2.78
CA GLU A 139 15.53 14.44 -2.70
C GLU A 139 15.29 15.35 -1.48
N LYS A 140 14.14 15.22 -0.81
CA LYS A 140 13.84 16.00 0.40
C LYS A 140 14.59 15.39 1.59
N PRO A 141 15.48 16.15 2.26
CA PRO A 141 16.28 15.67 3.39
C PRO A 141 15.45 15.35 4.64
#